data_AF-A0A817MNL8-F1
#
_entry.id   AF-A0A817MNL8-F1
#
_cell.length_a   1.000
_cell.length_b   1.000
_cell.length_c   1.000
_cell.angle_alpha   90.00
_cell.angle_beta   90.00
_cell.angle_gamma   90.00
#
_symmetry.space_group_name_H-M   'P 1'
#
loop_
_entity.id
_entity.type
_entity.pdbx_description
1 polymer ?
#
loop_
_entity_poly.entity_id
_entity_poly.type
_entity_poly.pdbx_seq_one_letter_code
_entity_poly.pdbx_strand_id
1 'polypeptide(L)'
;MAFYFRSAFCNREVTNINDDLRIRTLFDRILQLLSSTQPPETASGATLVQCIAQINITNLPELINCDIKQEYDQIYLLINHITKRLDSEVQHAKINLLQAAKNGPMYGCLSGINALLTIIHHDKYNNQKQINEWRIVFDHLIKICLEIASITGPIVSSSSPEGMMPMELTDISGKDEDESSNGQITSQMLLVCCWRTIKEISLLFSRLGQIGIKYIQNENQYRFINLKQVHIICNYYMEQLLKSRHCGAYELAYTGFLIICEQLWSSNCDELCNLPIKWIENGIKMVQENNLDKNKLCLTRRSGGLPFYLQSILTDEPIKQRGQQRTYVAKLMETLLNIIQNDPDTIQIDGQVLENSRKIHAYNTVRSFYRNQRFANDVFPYIERGLHLSITGFTSSIWMIRNSATLLLSTIVQRIFGPSKTKDGEENLSKKNSMTSREFFNKYPSLFHLFYQQLQQTTSTRSSIESLSSSCLFAILLILRRLYPSPLDGIDCSLTLDKLLPFVIKCEESPLLRIREHSSKALLALIHHDQYSTIINQQISQLMKQPKDKIRQNSLHGRLLQINAIFESMKKNNLQFTFDSSFNLQDMLSSLEWCIYQLV
;
A
#
# COMPACT_ATOMS: atom_id res chain seq x y z
N MET A 1 -21.78 20.88 16.83
CA MET A 1 -23.14 20.33 16.99
C MET A 1 -23.13 18.81 17.17
N ALA A 2 -22.70 18.00 16.19
CA ALA A 2 -22.62 16.53 16.33
C ALA A 2 -21.81 16.04 17.55
N PHE A 3 -20.70 16.70 17.91
CA PHE A 3 -19.91 16.39 19.12
C PHE A 3 -20.68 16.69 20.43
N TYR A 4 -21.42 17.81 20.44
CA TYR A 4 -22.24 18.25 21.58
C TYR A 4 -23.45 17.31 21.77
N PHE A 5 -24.07 16.89 20.66
CA PHE A 5 -25.09 15.86 20.66
C PHE A 5 -24.52 14.52 21.14
N ARG A 6 -23.37 14.09 20.64
CA ARG A 6 -22.74 12.84 21.07
C ARG A 6 -22.41 12.81 22.56
N SER A 7 -21.89 13.90 23.14
CA SER A 7 -21.60 13.95 24.59
C SER A 7 -22.88 14.03 25.44
N ALA A 8 -23.90 14.78 25.00
CA ALA A 8 -25.19 14.87 25.68
C ALA A 8 -25.95 13.52 25.66
N PHE A 9 -25.85 12.77 24.57
CA PHE A 9 -26.51 11.46 24.42
C PHE A 9 -25.72 10.30 25.05
N CYS A 10 -24.39 10.29 24.99
CA CYS A 10 -23.58 9.27 25.68
C CYS A 10 -23.70 9.34 27.21
N ASN A 11 -24.02 10.51 27.78
CA ASN A 11 -24.20 10.68 29.22
C ASN A 11 -25.60 10.26 29.74
N ARG A 12 -26.48 9.70 28.90
CA ARG A 12 -27.88 9.31 29.27
C ARG A 12 -28.73 10.45 29.88
N GLU A 13 -28.32 11.72 29.76
CA GLU A 13 -29.11 12.84 30.28
C GLU A 13 -30.34 13.18 29.40
N VAL A 14 -30.41 12.60 28.20
CA VAL A 14 -31.50 12.83 27.23
C VAL A 14 -32.15 11.50 26.84
N THR A 15 -32.76 10.80 27.80
CA THR A 15 -33.43 9.51 27.55
C THR A 15 -34.93 9.64 27.24
N ASN A 16 -35.50 10.85 27.26
CA ASN A 16 -36.91 11.10 26.91
C ASN A 16 -37.03 12.43 26.14
N ILE A 17 -36.82 12.41 24.82
CA ILE A 17 -37.34 13.48 23.96
C ILE A 17 -38.76 13.07 23.58
N ASN A 18 -39.76 13.49 24.35
CA ASN A 18 -41.18 13.27 24.02
C ASN A 18 -41.78 14.47 23.26
N ASP A 19 -40.94 15.27 22.59
CA ASP A 19 -41.38 16.39 21.77
C ASP A 19 -41.33 15.98 20.28
N ASP A 20 -42.47 15.51 19.79
CA ASP A 20 -42.72 15.06 18.42
C ASP A 20 -42.28 16.12 17.38
N LEU A 21 -42.49 17.41 17.67
CA LEU A 21 -42.09 18.49 16.76
C LEU A 21 -40.56 18.63 16.67
N ARG A 22 -39.85 18.50 17.79
CA ARG A 22 -38.38 18.53 17.81
C ARG A 22 -37.78 17.33 17.11
N ILE A 23 -38.36 16.13 17.31
CA ILE A 23 -37.89 14.91 16.64
C ILE A 23 -38.08 15.04 15.13
N ARG A 24 -39.25 15.51 14.69
CA ARG A 24 -39.52 15.74 13.27
C ARG A 24 -38.54 16.74 12.65
N THR A 25 -38.32 17.87 13.30
CA THR A 25 -37.36 18.90 12.86
C THR A 25 -35.93 18.34 12.78
N LEU A 26 -35.53 17.53 13.77
CA LEU A 26 -34.23 16.88 13.76
C LEU A 26 -34.11 15.88 12.61
N PHE A 27 -35.14 15.09 12.35
CA PHE A 27 -35.15 14.12 11.26
C PHE A 27 -35.11 14.79 9.88
N ASP A 28 -35.88 15.86 9.67
CA ASP A 28 -35.81 16.68 8.46
C ASP A 28 -34.40 17.24 8.25
N ARG A 29 -33.74 17.69 9.34
CA ARG A 29 -32.37 18.16 9.28
C ARG A 29 -31.38 17.04 8.95
N ILE A 30 -31.59 15.83 9.46
CA ILE A 30 -30.78 14.66 9.11
C ILE A 30 -30.91 14.35 7.62
N LEU A 31 -32.11 14.32 7.06
CA LEU A 31 -32.32 14.08 5.64
C LEU A 31 -31.65 15.16 4.77
N GLN A 32 -31.73 16.43 5.18
CA GLN A 32 -30.98 17.51 4.52
C GLN A 32 -29.47 17.28 4.54
N LEU A 33 -28.92 16.88 5.70
CA LEU A 33 -27.49 16.59 5.83
C LEU A 33 -27.08 15.38 5.00
N LEU A 34 -27.93 14.34 4.90
CA LEU A 34 -27.68 13.16 4.07
C LEU A 34 -27.74 13.49 2.57
N SER A 35 -28.60 14.41 2.12
CA SER A 35 -28.61 14.88 0.72
C SER A 35 -27.59 16.00 0.44
N SER A 36 -26.66 16.30 1.36
CA SER A 36 -25.66 17.36 1.15
C SER A 36 -24.54 16.94 0.19
N THR A 37 -24.09 17.89 -0.63
CA THR A 37 -22.88 17.76 -1.46
C THR A 37 -21.59 17.87 -0.67
N GLN A 38 -21.67 18.29 0.59
CA GLN A 38 -20.51 18.43 1.47
C GLN A 38 -20.28 17.17 2.29
N PRO A 39 -19.14 16.47 2.12
CA PRO A 39 -18.88 15.23 2.85
C PRO A 39 -18.89 15.32 4.39
N PRO A 40 -18.43 16.42 5.03
CA PRO A 40 -18.56 16.55 6.49
C PRO A 40 -20.01 16.61 6.97
N GLU A 41 -20.91 17.17 6.16
CA GLU A 41 -22.33 17.25 6.46
C GLU A 41 -22.99 15.87 6.35
N THR A 42 -22.70 15.10 5.28
CA THR A 42 -23.23 13.74 5.15
C THR A 42 -22.74 12.83 6.28
N ALA A 43 -21.47 12.95 6.70
CA ALA A 43 -20.95 12.22 7.86
C ALA A 43 -21.66 12.61 9.17
N SER A 44 -22.01 13.89 9.31
CA SER A 44 -22.81 14.37 10.44
C SER A 44 -24.23 13.80 10.41
N GLY A 45 -24.88 13.79 9.24
CA GLY A 45 -26.19 13.16 9.03
C GLY A 45 -26.19 11.67 9.38
N ALA A 46 -25.19 10.92 8.91
CA ALA A 46 -25.03 9.50 9.20
C ALA A 46 -24.82 9.22 10.70
N THR A 47 -24.05 10.07 11.38
CA THR A 47 -23.85 9.96 12.84
C THR A 47 -25.15 10.27 13.60
N LEU A 48 -25.87 11.30 13.19
CA LEU A 48 -27.12 11.72 13.84
C LEU A 48 -28.23 10.68 13.66
N VAL A 49 -28.35 10.05 12.49
CA VAL A 49 -29.36 9.01 12.27
C VAL A 49 -29.08 7.76 13.11
N GLN A 50 -27.81 7.41 13.30
CA GLN A 50 -27.40 6.35 14.22
C GLN A 50 -27.76 6.69 15.68
N CYS A 51 -27.58 7.94 16.10
CA CYS A 51 -27.98 8.39 17.44
C CYS A 51 -29.50 8.31 17.62
N ILE A 52 -30.28 8.79 16.65
CA ILE A 52 -31.75 8.69 16.68
C ILE A 52 -32.18 7.24 16.83
N ALA A 53 -31.57 6.31 16.09
CA ALA A 53 -31.91 4.89 16.15
C ALA A 53 -31.74 4.23 17.53
N GLN A 54 -30.99 4.87 18.44
CA GLN A 54 -30.78 4.39 19.82
C GLN A 54 -31.74 5.03 20.84
N ILE A 55 -32.51 6.04 20.43
CA ILE A 55 -33.53 6.70 21.27
C ILE A 55 -34.86 6.01 21.00
N ASN A 56 -35.57 5.57 22.04
CA ASN A 56 -36.90 4.97 21.88
C ASN A 56 -37.92 6.05 21.51
N ILE A 57 -38.40 6.04 20.26
CA ILE A 57 -39.37 7.02 19.75
C ILE A 57 -40.70 6.30 19.48
N THR A 58 -41.72 6.59 20.29
CA THR A 58 -43.01 5.87 20.26
C THR A 58 -43.82 6.11 18.98
N ASN A 59 -43.80 7.34 18.43
CA ASN A 59 -44.59 7.72 17.26
C ASN A 59 -43.75 7.84 15.97
N LEU A 60 -42.62 7.12 15.88
CA LEU A 60 -41.69 7.30 14.76
C LEU A 60 -42.32 7.17 13.36
N PRO A 61 -43.21 6.20 13.07
CA PRO A 61 -43.85 6.11 11.76
C PRO A 61 -44.60 7.38 11.34
N GLU A 62 -45.33 8.00 12.25
CA GLU A 62 -46.05 9.24 11.99
C GLU A 62 -45.09 10.41 11.76
N LEU A 63 -44.00 10.47 12.54
CA LEU A 63 -43.00 11.53 12.47
C LEU A 63 -42.22 11.53 11.16
N ILE A 64 -41.96 10.35 10.59
CA ILE A 64 -41.21 10.19 9.34
C ILE A 64 -42.13 9.97 8.13
N ASN A 65 -43.46 10.12 8.28
CA ASN A 65 -44.45 9.83 7.25
C ASN A 65 -44.24 8.43 6.61
N CYS A 66 -44.08 7.40 7.44
CA CYS A 66 -43.92 6.02 6.99
C CYS A 66 -45.27 5.32 6.89
N ASP A 67 -45.56 4.69 5.74
CA ASP A 67 -46.73 3.82 5.58
C ASP A 67 -46.63 2.51 6.39
N ILE A 68 -45.46 2.24 6.98
CA ILE A 68 -45.17 1.03 7.74
C ILE A 68 -45.65 1.20 9.18
N LYS A 69 -46.40 0.22 9.69
CA LYS A 69 -46.99 0.24 11.04
C LYS A 69 -45.94 0.28 12.17
N GLN A 70 -46.35 0.72 13.37
CA GLN A 70 -45.51 0.78 14.59
C GLN A 70 -44.98 -0.59 15.09
N GLU A 71 -45.45 -1.71 14.53
CA GLU A 71 -45.04 -3.07 14.95
C GLU A 71 -43.58 -3.42 14.59
N TYR A 72 -42.89 -2.58 13.82
CA TYR A 72 -41.54 -2.83 13.33
C TYR A 72 -40.47 -2.08 14.14
N ASP A 73 -39.28 -2.68 14.22
CA ASP A 73 -38.13 -2.09 14.91
C ASP A 73 -37.75 -0.73 14.30
N GLN A 74 -37.38 0.23 15.15
CA GLN A 74 -37.05 1.59 14.73
C GLN A 74 -35.92 1.64 13.67
N ILE A 75 -34.92 0.77 13.79
CA ILE A 75 -33.85 0.66 12.80
C ILE A 75 -34.40 0.25 11.42
N TYR A 76 -35.35 -0.70 11.39
CA TYR A 76 -36.00 -1.15 10.15
C TYR A 76 -36.79 -0.01 9.49
N LEU A 77 -37.53 0.77 10.28
CA LEU A 77 -38.29 1.93 9.79
C LEU A 77 -37.36 3.00 9.18
N LEU A 78 -36.27 3.33 9.88
CA LEU A 78 -35.29 4.31 9.42
C LEU A 78 -34.58 3.86 8.13
N ILE A 79 -34.14 2.60 8.06
CA ILE A 79 -33.51 2.06 6.84
C ILE A 79 -34.47 2.11 5.67
N ASN A 80 -35.73 1.69 5.84
CA ASN A 80 -36.72 1.75 4.76
C ASN A 80 -36.98 3.18 4.29
N HIS A 81 -37.10 4.13 5.22
CA HIS A 81 -37.34 5.53 4.87
C HIS A 81 -36.16 6.12 4.07
N ILE A 82 -34.92 5.90 4.53
CA ILE A 82 -33.72 6.38 3.82
C ILE A 82 -33.55 5.65 2.47
N THR A 83 -33.94 4.37 2.40
CA THR A 83 -33.88 3.61 1.14
C THR A 83 -34.87 4.16 0.11
N LYS A 84 -36.11 4.51 0.50
CA LYS A 84 -37.06 5.20 -0.39
C LYS A 84 -36.49 6.52 -0.93
N ARG A 85 -35.76 7.27 -0.10
CA ARG A 85 -35.07 8.50 -0.53
C ARG A 85 -33.95 8.19 -1.51
N LEU A 86 -33.12 7.18 -1.22
CA LEU A 86 -32.06 6.70 -2.10
C LEU A 86 -32.64 6.30 -3.47
N ASP A 87 -33.75 5.55 -3.51
CA ASP A 87 -34.44 5.19 -4.76
C ASP A 87 -34.74 6.42 -5.62
N SER A 88 -35.28 7.49 -5.02
CA SER A 88 -35.53 8.75 -5.73
C SER A 88 -34.25 9.40 -6.26
N GLU A 89 -33.18 9.43 -5.46
CA GLU A 89 -31.87 9.96 -5.88
C GLU A 89 -31.25 9.14 -7.03
N VAL A 90 -31.42 7.81 -7.01
CA VAL A 90 -30.97 6.92 -8.09
C VAL A 90 -31.73 7.16 -9.39
N GLN A 91 -33.06 7.35 -9.34
CA GLN A 91 -33.82 7.67 -10.56
C GLN A 91 -33.38 9.00 -11.18
N HIS A 92 -33.10 10.01 -10.36
CA HIS A 92 -32.53 11.27 -10.86
C HIS A 92 -31.14 11.06 -11.47
N ALA A 93 -30.29 10.24 -10.85
CA ALA A 93 -28.95 9.94 -11.34
C ALA A 93 -28.94 9.19 -12.68
N LYS A 94 -29.96 8.34 -12.96
CA LYS A 94 -30.13 7.69 -14.26
C LYS A 94 -30.44 8.67 -15.39
N ILE A 95 -31.22 9.70 -15.08
CA ILE A 95 -31.61 10.73 -16.05
C ILE A 95 -30.46 11.70 -16.28
N ASN A 96 -29.90 12.24 -15.19
CA ASN A 96 -28.80 13.19 -15.24
C ASN A 96 -27.90 13.07 -14.01
N LEU A 97 -26.83 12.28 -14.15
CA LEU A 97 -25.88 12.02 -13.08
C LEU A 97 -25.16 13.30 -12.61
N LEU A 98 -24.91 14.24 -13.52
CA LEU A 98 -24.26 15.52 -13.22
C LEU A 98 -25.14 16.34 -12.27
N GLN A 99 -26.43 16.48 -12.58
CA GLN A 99 -27.40 17.18 -11.74
C GLN A 99 -27.64 16.46 -10.40
N ALA A 100 -27.67 15.13 -10.41
CA ALA A 100 -27.79 14.33 -9.20
C ALA A 100 -26.61 14.54 -8.24
N ALA A 101 -25.40 14.72 -8.75
CA ALA A 101 -24.22 15.04 -7.93
C ALA A 101 -24.36 16.36 -7.15
N LYS A 102 -25.24 17.27 -7.59
CA LYS A 102 -25.52 18.55 -6.93
C LYS A 102 -26.74 18.51 -5.99
N ASN A 103 -27.81 17.86 -6.41
CA ASN A 103 -29.12 18.00 -5.74
C ASN A 103 -29.51 16.82 -4.85
N GLY A 104 -28.76 15.73 -4.90
CA GLY A 104 -29.03 14.52 -4.12
C GLY A 104 -27.97 13.46 -4.38
N PRO A 105 -26.73 13.70 -3.90
CA PRO A 105 -25.67 12.73 -4.11
C PRO A 105 -25.94 11.46 -3.28
N MET A 106 -26.07 10.34 -3.98
CA MET A 106 -26.46 9.03 -3.41
C MET A 106 -25.58 8.56 -2.24
N TYR A 107 -24.31 9.00 -2.15
CA TYR A 107 -23.39 8.55 -1.11
C TYR A 107 -23.84 8.91 0.30
N GLY A 108 -24.60 10.00 0.49
CA GLY A 108 -25.02 10.38 1.83
C GLY A 108 -26.11 9.46 2.38
N CYS A 109 -27.15 9.15 1.60
CA CYS A 109 -28.15 8.14 1.96
C CYS A 109 -27.51 6.76 2.21
N LEU A 110 -26.58 6.32 1.36
CA LEU A 110 -25.82 5.08 1.57
C LEU A 110 -25.02 5.12 2.89
N SER A 111 -24.40 6.25 3.22
CA SER A 111 -23.66 6.44 4.47
C SER A 111 -24.57 6.37 5.70
N GLY A 112 -25.78 6.95 5.62
CA GLY A 112 -26.81 6.82 6.65
C GLY A 112 -27.25 5.37 6.87
N ILE A 113 -27.51 4.63 5.79
CA ILE A 113 -27.84 3.20 5.84
C ILE A 113 -26.67 2.41 6.45
N ASN A 114 -25.43 2.68 6.03
CA ASN A 114 -24.23 2.07 6.60
C ASN A 114 -24.14 2.27 8.10
N ALA A 115 -24.39 3.49 8.58
CA ALA A 115 -24.37 3.79 10.01
C ALA A 115 -25.43 2.99 10.79
N LEU A 116 -26.63 2.82 10.22
CA LEU A 116 -27.69 2.01 10.83
C LEU A 116 -27.38 0.50 10.79
N LEU A 117 -26.78 -0.01 9.72
CA LEU A 117 -26.39 -1.43 9.64
C LEU A 117 -25.38 -1.81 10.73
N THR A 118 -24.51 -0.88 11.18
CA THR A 118 -23.52 -1.19 12.24
C THR A 118 -24.11 -1.47 13.62
N ILE A 119 -25.37 -1.10 13.86
CA ILE A 119 -26.07 -1.33 15.13
C ILE A 119 -27.09 -2.48 15.04
N ILE A 120 -27.16 -3.16 13.89
CA ILE A 120 -28.00 -4.36 13.73
C ILE A 120 -27.26 -5.56 14.31
N HIS A 121 -27.93 -6.24 15.24
CA HIS A 121 -27.51 -7.54 15.75
C HIS A 121 -28.52 -8.59 15.30
N HIS A 122 -28.08 -9.53 14.47
CA HIS A 122 -28.96 -10.58 13.93
C HIS A 122 -29.69 -11.35 15.05
N ASP A 123 -29.02 -11.61 16.18
CA ASP A 123 -29.56 -12.35 17.33
C ASP A 123 -30.77 -11.66 18.00
N LYS A 124 -31.01 -10.36 17.74
CA LYS A 124 -32.22 -9.64 18.19
C LYS A 124 -33.49 -10.13 17.48
N TYR A 125 -33.36 -10.73 16.29
CA TYR A 125 -34.49 -11.10 15.45
C TYR A 125 -34.66 -12.62 15.43
N ASN A 126 -35.70 -13.11 16.10
CA ASN A 126 -35.99 -14.54 16.28
C ASN A 126 -37.35 -14.95 15.72
N ASN A 127 -38.01 -14.09 14.94
CA ASN A 127 -39.31 -14.36 14.32
C ASN A 127 -39.20 -14.37 12.79
N GLN A 128 -39.71 -15.43 12.16
CA GLN A 128 -39.76 -15.60 10.70
C GLN A 128 -40.37 -14.40 9.97
N LYS A 129 -41.43 -13.76 10.52
CA LYS A 129 -42.07 -12.58 9.89
C LYS A 129 -41.08 -11.43 9.76
N GLN A 130 -40.42 -11.04 10.86
CA GLN A 130 -39.43 -9.95 10.85
C GLN A 130 -38.24 -10.26 9.93
N ILE A 131 -37.80 -11.51 9.92
CA ILE A 131 -36.70 -11.96 9.05
C ILE A 131 -37.08 -11.83 7.57
N ASN A 132 -38.30 -12.23 7.20
CA ASN A 132 -38.76 -12.13 5.81
C ASN A 132 -38.79 -10.67 5.35
N GLU A 133 -39.15 -9.76 6.24
CA GLU A 133 -39.18 -8.32 5.96
C GLU A 133 -37.77 -7.77 5.79
N TRP A 134 -36.84 -8.17 6.66
CA TRP A 134 -35.43 -7.84 6.48
C TRP A 134 -34.83 -8.43 5.20
N ARG A 135 -35.23 -9.64 4.78
CA ARG A 135 -34.79 -10.24 3.51
C ARG A 135 -35.18 -9.37 2.32
N ILE A 136 -36.39 -8.81 2.32
CA ILE A 136 -36.86 -7.90 1.26
C ILE A 136 -35.99 -6.65 1.22
N VAL A 137 -35.73 -6.04 2.38
CA VAL A 137 -34.88 -4.84 2.49
C VAL A 137 -33.46 -5.13 2.02
N PHE A 138 -32.84 -6.22 2.49
CA PHE A 138 -31.47 -6.59 2.14
C PHE A 138 -31.35 -6.92 0.65
N ASP A 139 -32.34 -7.61 0.07
CA ASP A 139 -32.37 -7.89 -1.38
C ASP A 139 -32.46 -6.60 -2.21
N HIS A 140 -33.31 -5.66 -1.79
CA HIS A 140 -33.41 -4.35 -2.43
C HIS A 140 -32.11 -3.55 -2.30
N LEU A 141 -31.49 -3.50 -1.12
CA LEU A 141 -30.20 -2.83 -0.90
C LEU A 141 -29.09 -3.41 -1.78
N ILE A 142 -29.06 -4.73 -1.97
CA ILE A 142 -28.08 -5.35 -2.88
C ILE A 142 -28.32 -4.92 -4.32
N LYS A 143 -29.58 -4.98 -4.79
CA LYS A 143 -29.95 -4.61 -6.16
C LYS A 143 -29.67 -3.14 -6.46
N ILE A 144 -30.11 -2.23 -5.58
CA ILE A 144 -29.91 -0.79 -5.78
C ILE A 144 -28.42 -0.44 -5.75
N CYS A 145 -27.61 -1.07 -4.90
CA CYS A 145 -26.16 -0.82 -4.87
C CYS A 145 -25.48 -1.28 -6.18
N LEU A 146 -25.87 -2.42 -6.74
CA LEU A 146 -25.36 -2.87 -8.05
C LEU A 146 -25.77 -1.92 -9.17
N GLU A 147 -27.01 -1.43 -9.14
CA GLU A 147 -27.50 -0.43 -10.09
C GLU A 147 -26.71 0.88 -9.99
N ILE A 148 -26.52 1.41 -8.78
CA ILE A 148 -25.71 2.61 -8.54
C ILE A 148 -24.26 2.39 -9.00
N ALA A 149 -23.69 1.21 -8.76
CA ALA A 149 -22.35 0.86 -9.22
C ALA A 149 -22.27 0.84 -10.76
N SER A 150 -23.31 0.41 -11.46
CA SER A 150 -23.35 0.44 -12.93
C SER A 150 -23.41 1.88 -13.49
N ILE A 151 -24.07 2.80 -12.78
CA ILE A 151 -24.18 4.22 -13.16
C ILE A 151 -22.88 4.97 -12.88
N THR A 152 -22.30 4.76 -11.69
CA THR A 152 -21.13 5.54 -11.22
C THR A 152 -19.78 4.91 -11.59
N GLY A 153 -19.75 3.59 -11.79
CA GLY A 153 -18.55 2.82 -12.11
C GLY A 153 -17.79 3.31 -13.35
N PRO A 154 -18.45 3.65 -14.48
CA PRO A 154 -17.75 4.17 -15.66
C PRO A 154 -16.95 5.44 -15.41
N ILE A 155 -17.44 6.36 -14.57
CA ILE A 155 -16.76 7.61 -14.22
C ILE A 155 -15.51 7.30 -13.38
N VAL A 156 -15.65 6.46 -12.35
CA VAL A 156 -14.55 6.10 -11.44
C VAL A 156 -13.51 5.19 -12.12
N SER A 157 -13.89 4.50 -13.20
CA SER A 157 -13.02 3.58 -13.96
C SER A 157 -12.32 4.22 -15.16
N SER A 158 -12.67 5.46 -15.55
CA SER A 158 -12.16 6.12 -16.76
C SER A 158 -10.75 6.69 -16.60
N SER A 159 -9.81 6.32 -17.47
CA SER A 159 -8.40 6.74 -17.41
C SER A 159 -8.20 8.27 -17.43
N SER A 160 -9.18 9.01 -17.94
CA SER A 160 -9.31 10.47 -17.81
C SER A 160 -10.76 10.78 -17.46
N PRO A 161 -11.12 10.84 -16.17
CA PRO A 161 -12.51 11.03 -15.74
C PRO A 161 -13.13 12.34 -16.24
N GLU A 162 -12.29 13.35 -16.52
CA GLU A 162 -12.66 14.65 -17.05
C GLU A 162 -13.10 14.61 -18.52
N GLY A 163 -12.73 13.56 -19.28
CA GLY A 163 -13.00 13.42 -20.70
C GLY A 163 -14.32 12.73 -21.09
N MET A 164 -15.11 12.22 -20.13
CA MET A 164 -16.44 11.63 -20.37
C MET A 164 -17.57 12.61 -20.02
N MET A 165 -17.42 13.86 -20.45
CA MET A 165 -18.52 14.81 -20.41
C MET A 165 -19.53 14.42 -21.49
N PRO A 166 -20.85 14.36 -21.20
CA PRO A 166 -21.86 14.34 -22.25
C PRO A 166 -21.58 15.48 -23.24
N MET A 167 -21.62 15.16 -24.53
CA MET A 167 -21.26 16.05 -25.64
C MET A 167 -22.10 17.36 -25.68
N GLU A 168 -23.15 17.45 -24.87
CA GLU A 168 -23.99 18.64 -24.67
C GLU A 168 -23.27 19.82 -23.96
N LEU A 169 -22.04 19.63 -23.45
CA LEU A 169 -21.30 20.66 -22.72
C LEU A 169 -20.07 21.23 -23.45
N THR A 170 -19.67 20.67 -24.60
CA THR A 170 -18.53 21.24 -25.35
C THR A 170 -18.86 22.58 -26.02
N ASP A 171 -20.14 22.84 -26.27
CA ASP A 171 -20.60 24.06 -26.96
C ASP A 171 -20.70 25.32 -26.07
N ILE A 172 -20.34 25.21 -24.79
CA ILE A 172 -20.32 26.36 -23.85
C ILE A 172 -18.89 26.77 -23.46
N SER A 173 -17.87 26.07 -23.96
CA SER A 173 -16.45 26.39 -23.69
C SER A 173 -15.91 27.59 -24.50
N GLY A 174 -16.79 28.41 -25.06
CA GLY A 174 -16.45 29.62 -25.79
C GLY A 174 -17.12 30.85 -25.20
N LYS A 175 -16.36 31.55 -24.35
CA LYS A 175 -16.50 32.96 -23.90
C LYS A 175 -17.14 33.21 -22.53
N ASP A 176 -16.41 34.08 -21.82
CA ASP A 176 -16.75 34.94 -20.69
C ASP A 176 -16.46 34.40 -19.27
N GLU A 177 -15.27 34.78 -18.81
CA GLU A 177 -14.91 34.98 -17.41
C GLU A 177 -15.74 36.15 -16.86
N ASP A 178 -16.82 35.86 -16.13
CA ASP A 178 -17.42 36.85 -15.22
C ASP A 178 -17.91 36.17 -13.95
N GLU A 179 -17.42 36.68 -12.81
CA GLU A 179 -17.82 36.30 -11.47
C GLU A 179 -19.30 36.65 -11.23
N SER A 180 -20.17 35.63 -11.30
CA SER A 180 -21.43 35.65 -10.56
C SER A 180 -21.85 34.24 -10.12
N SER A 181 -22.13 34.14 -8.82
CA SER A 181 -22.65 32.98 -8.12
C SER A 181 -23.93 32.43 -8.76
N ASN A 182 -23.88 31.21 -9.33
CA ASN A 182 -24.93 30.18 -9.21
C ASN A 182 -24.58 28.90 -9.97
N GLY A 183 -23.96 27.94 -9.29
CA GLY A 183 -24.32 26.53 -9.50
C GLY A 183 -23.79 25.79 -10.74
N GLN A 184 -22.69 26.21 -11.37
CA GLN A 184 -22.00 25.39 -12.36
C GLN A 184 -21.47 24.10 -11.74
N ILE A 185 -21.84 22.96 -12.33
CA ILE A 185 -21.44 21.64 -11.87
C ILE A 185 -20.09 21.31 -12.52
N THR A 186 -19.06 21.10 -11.70
CA THR A 186 -17.72 20.75 -12.19
C THR A 186 -17.57 19.24 -12.39
N SER A 187 -16.73 18.85 -13.36
CA SER A 187 -16.31 17.45 -13.56
C SER A 187 -15.68 16.86 -12.29
N GLN A 188 -14.97 17.68 -11.52
CA GLN A 188 -14.41 17.31 -10.23
C GLN A 188 -15.50 16.97 -9.20
N MET A 189 -16.59 17.75 -9.13
CA MET A 189 -17.69 17.48 -8.21
C MET A 189 -18.37 16.14 -8.53
N LEU A 190 -18.58 15.86 -9.83
CA LEU A 190 -19.10 14.57 -10.29
C LEU A 190 -18.17 13.41 -9.90
N LEU A 191 -16.87 13.54 -10.15
CA LEU A 191 -15.89 12.51 -9.81
C LEU A 191 -15.86 12.20 -8.30
N VAL A 192 -15.85 13.23 -7.46
CA VAL A 192 -15.88 13.05 -5.99
C VAL A 192 -17.18 12.38 -5.55
N CYS A 193 -18.32 12.78 -6.12
CA CYS A 193 -19.61 12.14 -5.85
C CYS A 193 -19.57 10.64 -6.20
N CYS A 194 -19.19 10.29 -7.43
CA CYS A 194 -19.13 8.89 -7.86
C CYS A 194 -18.14 8.06 -7.04
N TRP A 195 -16.94 8.59 -6.76
CA TRP A 195 -15.93 7.89 -5.95
C TRP A 195 -16.42 7.62 -4.53
N ARG A 196 -17.08 8.60 -3.88
CA ARG A 196 -17.69 8.41 -2.56
C ARG A 196 -18.84 7.43 -2.59
N THR A 197 -19.67 7.46 -3.63
CA THR A 197 -20.78 6.51 -3.78
C THR A 197 -20.27 5.07 -3.88
N ILE A 198 -19.24 4.81 -4.68
CA ILE A 198 -18.61 3.48 -4.78
C ILE A 198 -17.99 3.03 -3.44
N LYS A 199 -17.38 3.97 -2.70
CA LYS A 199 -16.88 3.71 -1.35
C LYS A 199 -18.00 3.25 -0.42
N GLU A 200 -19.11 3.98 -0.39
CA GLU A 200 -20.23 3.65 0.51
C GLU A 200 -20.91 2.33 0.12
N ILE A 201 -20.99 1.98 -1.18
CA ILE A 201 -21.44 0.66 -1.63
C ILE A 201 -20.51 -0.45 -1.12
N SER A 202 -19.20 -0.27 -1.26
CA SER A 202 -18.22 -1.24 -0.75
C SER A 202 -18.39 -1.42 0.76
N LEU A 203 -18.53 -0.34 1.53
CA LEU A 203 -18.79 -0.44 2.96
C LEU A 203 -20.11 -1.18 3.25
N LEU A 204 -21.18 -0.86 2.51
CA LEU A 204 -22.50 -1.48 2.70
C LEU A 204 -22.47 -2.98 2.47
N PHE A 205 -21.89 -3.44 1.36
CA PHE A 205 -21.73 -4.86 1.09
C PHE A 205 -20.91 -5.59 2.15
N SER A 206 -19.85 -4.97 2.67
CA SER A 206 -19.09 -5.55 3.78
C SER A 206 -19.95 -5.73 5.04
N ARG A 207 -20.83 -4.77 5.34
CA ARG A 207 -21.75 -4.84 6.49
C ARG A 207 -22.83 -5.88 6.30
N LEU A 208 -23.47 -5.95 5.13
CA LEU A 208 -24.44 -7.00 4.83
C LEU A 208 -23.82 -8.39 4.99
N GLY A 209 -22.60 -8.58 4.48
CA GLY A 209 -21.86 -9.83 4.64
C GLY A 209 -21.53 -10.14 6.10
N GLN A 210 -21.06 -9.15 6.87
CA GLN A 210 -20.75 -9.30 8.30
C GLN A 210 -21.98 -9.70 9.13
N ILE A 211 -23.15 -9.14 8.83
CA ILE A 211 -24.39 -9.47 9.55
C ILE A 211 -24.92 -10.84 9.12
N GLY A 212 -24.75 -11.21 7.84
CA GLY A 212 -25.47 -12.32 7.23
C GLY A 212 -24.71 -13.64 7.06
N ILE A 213 -23.41 -13.61 6.72
CA ILE A 213 -22.65 -14.80 6.27
C ILE A 213 -22.63 -15.90 7.34
N LYS A 214 -22.40 -15.53 8.60
CA LYS A 214 -22.34 -16.45 9.75
C LYS A 214 -23.58 -17.35 9.87
N TYR A 215 -24.74 -16.92 9.40
CA TYR A 215 -26.03 -17.59 9.58
C TYR A 215 -26.45 -18.48 8.38
N ILE A 216 -25.62 -18.62 7.34
CA ILE A 216 -26.03 -19.30 6.09
C ILE A 216 -26.24 -20.81 6.24
N GLN A 217 -25.53 -21.46 7.16
CA GLN A 217 -25.54 -22.92 7.31
C GLN A 217 -26.29 -23.44 8.53
N ASN A 218 -26.75 -22.56 9.41
CA ASN A 218 -27.49 -22.98 10.60
C ASN A 218 -28.94 -23.26 10.18
N GLU A 219 -29.27 -24.53 9.90
CA GLU A 219 -30.62 -24.95 9.49
C GLU A 219 -31.73 -24.48 10.44
N ASN A 220 -31.38 -24.31 11.72
CA ASN A 220 -32.28 -23.86 12.79
C ASN A 220 -32.30 -22.33 13.01
N GLN A 221 -31.57 -21.54 12.21
CA GLN A 221 -31.53 -20.09 12.35
C GLN A 221 -32.06 -19.40 11.11
N TYR A 222 -32.83 -18.35 11.37
CA TYR A 222 -33.20 -17.40 10.35
C TYR A 222 -31.96 -16.69 9.79
N ARG A 223 -32.04 -16.21 8.54
CA ARG A 223 -30.94 -15.53 7.86
C ARG A 223 -31.45 -14.35 7.05
N PHE A 224 -30.76 -13.21 7.10
CA PHE A 224 -31.11 -12.03 6.31
C PHE A 224 -30.71 -12.16 4.84
N ILE A 225 -29.58 -12.81 4.55
CA ILE A 225 -29.10 -13.04 3.19
C ILE A 225 -29.02 -14.52 2.88
N ASN A 226 -29.07 -14.87 1.60
CA ASN A 226 -28.87 -16.22 1.12
C ASN A 226 -27.50 -16.39 0.43
N LEU A 227 -27.14 -17.64 0.14
CA LEU A 227 -25.89 -17.99 -0.52
C LEU A 227 -25.69 -17.28 -1.87
N LYS A 228 -26.75 -17.13 -2.69
CA LYS A 228 -26.66 -16.44 -4.00
C LYS A 228 -26.30 -14.96 -3.82
N GLN A 229 -26.88 -14.30 -2.82
CA GLN A 229 -26.58 -12.91 -2.48
C GLN A 229 -25.13 -12.74 -2.00
N VAL A 230 -24.59 -13.70 -1.23
CA VAL A 230 -23.16 -13.70 -0.87
C VAL A 230 -22.28 -13.79 -2.11
N HIS A 231 -22.58 -14.70 -3.03
CA HIS A 231 -21.84 -14.81 -4.30
C HIS A 231 -21.88 -13.50 -5.11
N ILE A 232 -23.03 -12.84 -5.17
CA ILE A 232 -23.18 -11.54 -5.83
C ILE A 232 -22.27 -10.49 -5.19
N ILE A 233 -22.28 -10.38 -3.86
CA ILE A 233 -21.42 -9.45 -3.10
C ILE A 233 -19.94 -9.76 -3.35
N CYS A 234 -19.55 -11.04 -3.28
CA CYS A 234 -18.18 -11.46 -3.53
C CYS A 234 -17.76 -11.12 -4.96
N ASN A 235 -18.60 -11.40 -5.97
CA ASN A 235 -18.33 -11.09 -7.37
C ASN A 235 -18.16 -9.58 -7.59
N TYR A 236 -18.94 -8.73 -6.91
CA TYR A 236 -18.72 -7.29 -6.97
C TYR A 236 -17.29 -6.91 -6.55
N TYR A 237 -16.82 -7.38 -5.39
CA TYR A 237 -15.45 -7.08 -4.95
C TYR A 237 -14.38 -7.63 -5.89
N MET A 238 -14.58 -8.84 -6.38
CA MET A 238 -13.69 -9.47 -7.36
C MET A 238 -13.54 -8.63 -8.62
N GLU A 239 -14.67 -8.14 -9.16
CA GLU A 239 -14.66 -7.26 -10.32
C GLU A 239 -13.99 -5.93 -10.02
N GLN A 240 -14.27 -5.32 -8.87
CA GLN A 240 -13.64 -4.07 -8.48
C GLN A 240 -12.12 -4.21 -8.28
N LEU A 241 -11.64 -5.33 -7.74
CA LEU A 241 -10.21 -5.55 -7.50
C LEU A 241 -9.45 -5.94 -8.78
N LEU A 242 -10.05 -6.78 -9.63
CA LEU A 242 -9.35 -7.35 -10.78
C LEU A 242 -9.55 -6.56 -12.08
N LYS A 243 -10.70 -5.87 -12.25
CA LYS A 243 -11.04 -5.16 -13.50
C LYS A 243 -10.84 -3.63 -13.41
N SER A 244 -10.79 -3.05 -12.21
CA SER A 244 -10.62 -1.60 -12.06
C SER A 244 -9.23 -1.12 -12.45
N ARG A 245 -9.17 0.04 -13.13
CA ARG A 245 -7.92 0.66 -13.59
C ARG A 245 -7.36 1.71 -12.62
N HIS A 246 -8.19 2.26 -11.74
CA HIS A 246 -7.81 3.33 -10.82
C HIS A 246 -7.45 2.82 -9.45
N CYS A 247 -6.37 3.39 -8.90
CA CYS A 247 -5.87 3.08 -7.57
C CYS A 247 -6.92 3.27 -6.48
N GLY A 248 -7.67 4.37 -6.57
CA GLY A 248 -8.73 4.67 -5.62
C GLY A 248 -9.86 3.63 -5.63
N ALA A 249 -10.17 2.99 -6.75
CA ALA A 249 -11.30 2.04 -6.83
C ALA A 249 -10.98 0.71 -6.12
N TYR A 250 -9.83 0.10 -6.43
CA TYR A 250 -9.45 -1.16 -5.81
C TYR A 250 -9.00 -1.00 -4.35
N GLU A 251 -8.44 0.16 -3.94
CA GLU A 251 -8.12 0.41 -2.53
C GLU A 251 -9.38 0.53 -1.66
N LEU A 252 -10.47 1.08 -2.19
CA LEU A 252 -11.76 1.10 -1.51
C LEU A 252 -12.35 -0.30 -1.38
N ALA A 253 -12.41 -1.05 -2.49
CA ALA A 253 -12.90 -2.42 -2.52
C ALA A 253 -12.10 -3.35 -1.60
N TYR A 254 -10.78 -3.15 -1.50
CA TYR A 254 -9.88 -3.90 -0.61
C TYR A 254 -10.36 -3.90 0.84
N THR A 255 -10.74 -2.73 1.37
CA THR A 255 -11.14 -2.62 2.78
C THR A 255 -12.42 -3.40 3.10
N GLY A 256 -13.42 -3.37 2.21
CA GLY A 256 -14.65 -4.12 2.39
C GLY A 256 -14.48 -5.61 2.12
N PHE A 257 -13.67 -5.97 1.12
CA PHE A 257 -13.41 -7.37 0.78
C PHE A 257 -12.65 -8.11 1.88
N LEU A 258 -11.74 -7.44 2.60
CA LEU A 258 -11.06 -8.02 3.75
C LEU A 258 -12.05 -8.50 4.83
N ILE A 259 -13.07 -7.70 5.14
CA ILE A 259 -14.14 -8.08 6.09
C ILE A 259 -14.91 -9.30 5.56
N ILE A 260 -15.24 -9.34 4.27
CA ILE A 260 -15.92 -10.48 3.67
C ILE A 260 -15.06 -11.75 3.76
N CYS A 261 -13.77 -11.67 3.42
CA CYS A 261 -12.85 -12.81 3.49
C CYS A 261 -12.73 -13.36 4.91
N GLU A 262 -12.65 -12.50 5.93
CA GLU A 262 -12.69 -12.92 7.34
C GLU A 262 -13.97 -13.74 7.65
N GLN A 263 -15.14 -13.26 7.21
CA GLN A 263 -16.40 -13.99 7.41
C GLN A 263 -16.43 -15.32 6.66
N LEU A 264 -15.90 -15.38 5.43
CA LEU A 264 -15.85 -16.61 4.65
C LEU A 264 -14.95 -17.67 5.31
N TRP A 265 -13.76 -17.29 5.79
CA TRP A 265 -12.86 -18.19 6.50
C TRP A 265 -13.48 -18.77 7.78
N SER A 266 -14.26 -17.96 8.49
CA SER A 266 -14.94 -18.35 9.74
C SER A 266 -16.31 -19.01 9.54
N SER A 267 -16.78 -19.13 8.29
CA SER A 267 -18.10 -19.64 8.00
C SER A 267 -18.17 -21.15 8.19
N ASN A 268 -19.20 -21.65 8.88
CA ASN A 268 -19.49 -23.09 8.94
C ASN A 268 -19.81 -23.66 7.55
N CYS A 269 -20.43 -22.82 6.70
CA CYS A 269 -20.36 -22.81 5.23
C CYS A 269 -19.36 -23.70 4.48
N ASP A 270 -19.52 -25.00 4.23
CA ASP A 270 -18.54 -25.78 3.43
C ASP A 270 -18.27 -25.13 2.06
N GLU A 271 -19.31 -24.65 1.39
CA GLU A 271 -19.14 -23.93 0.13
C GLU A 271 -18.39 -22.60 0.33
N LEU A 272 -18.75 -21.83 1.36
CA LEU A 272 -18.23 -20.49 1.61
C LEU A 272 -16.79 -20.49 2.15
N CYS A 273 -16.44 -21.38 3.07
CA CYS A 273 -15.08 -21.50 3.62
C CYS A 273 -14.08 -22.02 2.58
N ASN A 274 -14.56 -22.72 1.54
CA ASN A 274 -13.75 -23.15 0.41
C ASN A 274 -13.58 -22.07 -0.67
N LEU A 275 -14.36 -20.98 -0.67
CA LEU A 275 -14.21 -19.89 -1.65
C LEU A 275 -12.84 -19.20 -1.56
N PRO A 276 -12.34 -18.76 -0.37
CA PRO A 276 -11.00 -18.23 -0.22
C PRO A 276 -9.91 -19.08 -0.85
N ILE A 277 -9.97 -20.41 -0.66
CA ILE A 277 -8.99 -21.36 -1.20
C ILE A 277 -9.00 -21.34 -2.73
N LYS A 278 -10.18 -21.52 -3.34
CA LYS A 278 -10.34 -21.50 -4.81
C LYS A 278 -9.83 -20.18 -5.40
N TRP A 279 -10.08 -19.08 -4.71
CA TRP A 279 -9.67 -17.74 -5.12
C TRP A 279 -8.16 -17.52 -5.03
N ILE A 280 -7.50 -18.01 -3.97
CA ILE A 280 -6.04 -17.98 -3.89
C ILE A 280 -5.43 -18.79 -5.03
N GLU A 281 -5.95 -19.99 -5.31
CA GLU A 281 -5.46 -20.83 -6.40
C GLU A 281 -5.63 -20.17 -7.76
N ASN A 282 -6.79 -19.57 -8.00
CA ASN A 282 -7.02 -18.76 -9.19
C ASN A 282 -6.04 -17.57 -9.27
N GLY A 283 -5.82 -16.84 -8.17
CA GLY A 283 -4.88 -15.73 -8.12
C GLY A 283 -3.43 -16.15 -8.37
N ILE A 284 -3.00 -17.30 -7.85
CA ILE A 284 -1.69 -17.89 -8.15
C ILE A 284 -1.60 -18.24 -9.63
N LYS A 285 -2.64 -18.90 -10.18
CA LYS A 285 -2.72 -19.27 -11.59
C LYS A 285 -2.65 -18.04 -12.50
N MET A 286 -3.35 -16.96 -12.14
CA MET A 286 -3.32 -15.68 -12.86
C MET A 286 -1.91 -15.08 -12.92
N VAL A 287 -1.08 -15.25 -11.88
CA VAL A 287 0.33 -14.83 -11.94
C VAL A 287 1.17 -15.78 -12.77
N GLN A 288 0.90 -17.08 -12.71
CA GLN A 288 1.66 -18.11 -13.44
C GLN A 288 1.41 -18.11 -14.96
N GLU A 289 0.20 -17.75 -15.38
CA GLU A 289 -0.19 -17.66 -16.78
C GLU A 289 0.35 -16.37 -17.42
N ASN A 290 0.96 -16.49 -18.59
CA ASN A 290 1.29 -15.35 -19.45
C ASN A 290 0.00 -14.85 -20.11
N ASN A 291 -0.85 -14.18 -19.34
CA ASN A 291 -2.12 -13.66 -19.86
C ASN A 291 -1.86 -12.43 -20.75
N LEU A 292 -1.74 -12.71 -22.05
CA LEU A 292 -1.51 -11.75 -23.13
C LEU A 292 -2.71 -10.85 -23.43
N ASP A 293 -3.87 -11.17 -22.85
CA ASP A 293 -5.00 -10.25 -22.80
C ASP A 293 -4.63 -9.07 -21.88
N LYS A 294 -4.12 -7.98 -22.49
CA LYS A 294 -3.97 -6.64 -21.88
C LYS A 294 -5.24 -6.17 -21.14
N ASN A 295 -6.38 -6.83 -21.39
CA ASN A 295 -7.69 -6.57 -20.80
C ASN A 295 -8.03 -7.38 -19.53
N LYS A 296 -7.36 -8.51 -19.23
CA LYS A 296 -7.71 -9.38 -18.07
C LYS A 296 -6.87 -9.11 -16.82
N LEU A 297 -5.59 -8.79 -17.00
CA LEU A 297 -4.74 -8.26 -15.95
C LEU A 297 -4.30 -6.88 -16.43
N CYS A 298 -4.90 -5.85 -15.87
CA CYS A 298 -4.53 -4.49 -16.21
C CYS A 298 -3.04 -4.30 -15.85
N LEU A 299 -2.19 -4.18 -16.87
CA LEU A 299 -0.82 -3.63 -16.82
C LEU A 299 -0.83 -2.14 -16.43
N THR A 300 -1.66 -1.76 -15.46
CA THR A 300 -1.48 -0.50 -14.75
C THR A 300 -0.12 -0.57 -14.03
N ARG A 301 0.52 0.58 -13.82
CA ARG A 301 1.95 0.76 -13.46
C ARG A 301 2.49 -0.04 -12.23
N ARG A 302 1.71 -0.94 -11.59
CA ARG A 302 2.06 -1.71 -10.37
C ARG A 302 1.34 -3.09 -10.22
N SER A 303 0.97 -3.76 -11.32
CA SER A 303 0.22 -5.05 -11.29
C SER A 303 -1.27 -4.97 -10.93
N GLY A 304 -1.93 -3.82 -11.11
CA GLY A 304 -3.38 -3.67 -10.87
C GLY A 304 -3.79 -3.95 -9.42
N GLY A 305 -5.04 -4.37 -9.21
CA GLY A 305 -5.54 -4.76 -7.89
C GLY A 305 -5.30 -6.22 -7.51
N LEU A 306 -4.54 -6.99 -8.31
CA LEU A 306 -4.19 -8.39 -7.99
C LEU A 306 -3.45 -8.54 -6.64
N PRO A 307 -2.47 -7.69 -6.28
CA PRO A 307 -1.87 -7.74 -4.95
C PRO A 307 -2.89 -7.51 -3.83
N PHE A 308 -3.82 -6.55 -4.01
CA PHE A 308 -4.87 -6.27 -3.04
C PHE A 308 -5.87 -7.43 -2.93
N TYR A 309 -6.21 -8.06 -4.04
CA TYR A 309 -7.03 -9.27 -4.09
C TYR A 309 -6.42 -10.41 -3.25
N LEU A 310 -5.18 -10.78 -3.53
CA LEU A 310 -4.48 -11.84 -2.78
C LEU A 310 -4.32 -11.48 -1.30
N GLN A 311 -3.97 -10.23 -1.00
CA GLN A 311 -3.84 -9.77 0.39
C GLN A 311 -5.16 -9.83 1.15
N SER A 312 -6.28 -9.45 0.54
CA SER A 312 -7.59 -9.46 1.23
C SER A 312 -7.94 -10.86 1.71
N ILE A 313 -7.68 -11.86 0.87
CA ILE A 313 -8.01 -13.25 1.19
C ILE A 313 -7.02 -13.84 2.21
N LEU A 314 -5.73 -13.60 2.01
CA LEU A 314 -4.68 -14.24 2.81
C LEU A 314 -4.47 -13.58 4.18
N THR A 315 -4.97 -12.37 4.40
CA THR A 315 -4.77 -11.64 5.66
C THR A 315 -5.34 -12.40 6.86
N ASP A 316 -6.50 -13.03 6.67
CA ASP A 316 -7.24 -13.73 7.71
C ASP A 316 -7.21 -15.25 7.49
N GLU A 317 -6.23 -15.76 6.73
CA GLU A 317 -6.00 -17.21 6.56
C GLU A 317 -5.83 -17.88 7.93
N PRO A 318 -6.63 -18.92 8.24
CA PRO A 318 -6.52 -19.69 9.48
C PRO A 318 -5.15 -20.36 9.63
N ILE A 319 -4.54 -20.21 10.79
CA ILE A 319 -3.27 -20.85 11.12
C ILE A 319 -3.56 -22.22 11.75
N LYS A 320 -3.08 -23.30 11.12
CA LYS A 320 -3.31 -24.69 11.59
C LYS A 320 -2.73 -24.97 12.98
N GLN A 321 -1.55 -24.42 13.29
CA GLN A 321 -0.88 -24.58 14.58
C GLN A 321 -0.15 -23.29 14.99
N ARG A 322 -0.21 -22.94 16.28
CA ARG A 322 0.45 -21.74 16.82
C ARG A 322 1.95 -21.77 16.52
N GLY A 323 2.45 -20.72 15.87
CA GLY A 323 3.86 -20.59 15.48
C GLY A 323 4.20 -21.12 14.09
N GLN A 324 3.25 -21.77 13.39
CA GLN A 324 3.42 -22.11 11.97
C GLN A 324 3.09 -20.91 11.07
N GLN A 325 3.78 -20.86 9.94
CA GLN A 325 3.47 -19.95 8.85
C GLN A 325 2.12 -20.34 8.22
N ARG A 326 1.40 -19.33 7.73
CA ARG A 326 0.20 -19.53 6.92
C ARG A 326 0.53 -20.34 5.66
N THR A 327 -0.24 -21.40 5.41
CA THR A 327 0.04 -22.39 4.35
C THR A 327 -0.02 -21.76 2.97
N TYR A 328 -1.06 -20.98 2.69
CA TYR A 328 -1.27 -20.39 1.37
C TYR A 328 -0.41 -19.14 1.16
N VAL A 329 -0.09 -18.38 2.21
CA VAL A 329 0.95 -17.33 2.12
C VAL A 329 2.30 -17.93 1.75
N ALA A 330 2.70 -19.04 2.39
CA ALA A 330 3.95 -19.74 2.05
C ALA A 330 3.95 -20.23 0.60
N LYS A 331 2.86 -20.91 0.18
CA LYS A 331 2.67 -21.39 -1.22
C LYS A 331 2.78 -20.24 -2.23
N LEU A 332 2.14 -19.10 -1.96
CA LEU A 332 2.20 -17.93 -2.81
C LEU A 332 3.63 -17.36 -2.86
N MET A 333 4.27 -17.12 -1.72
CA MET A 333 5.63 -16.57 -1.65
C MET A 333 6.63 -17.44 -2.39
N GLU A 334 6.60 -18.76 -2.19
CA GLU A 334 7.43 -19.71 -2.94
C GLU A 334 7.19 -19.63 -4.44
N THR A 335 5.93 -19.62 -4.86
CA THR A 335 5.57 -19.54 -6.28
C THR A 335 6.11 -18.25 -6.92
N LEU A 336 5.90 -17.10 -6.27
CA LEU A 336 6.33 -15.82 -6.82
C LEU A 336 7.85 -15.68 -6.85
N LEU A 337 8.56 -16.12 -5.80
CA LEU A 337 10.02 -16.07 -5.77
C LEU A 337 10.64 -17.04 -6.79
N ASN A 338 10.02 -18.21 -7.01
CA ASN A 338 10.42 -19.14 -8.08
C ASN A 338 10.23 -18.53 -9.47
N ILE A 339 9.12 -17.82 -9.71
CA ILE A 339 8.91 -17.08 -10.97
C ILE A 339 10.01 -16.04 -11.14
N ILE A 340 10.27 -15.20 -10.14
CA ILE A 340 11.31 -14.17 -10.23
C ILE A 340 12.70 -14.77 -10.52
N GLN A 341 13.00 -15.93 -9.95
CA GLN A 341 14.30 -16.57 -10.07
C GLN A 341 14.50 -17.27 -11.42
N ASN A 342 13.50 -18.03 -11.87
CA ASN A 342 13.68 -19.00 -12.96
C ASN A 342 13.14 -18.50 -14.31
N ASP A 343 12.26 -17.51 -14.31
CA ASP A 343 11.71 -16.99 -15.55
C ASP A 343 12.71 -16.17 -16.36
N PRO A 344 12.67 -16.26 -17.70
CA PRO A 344 13.43 -15.36 -18.55
C PRO A 344 12.88 -13.93 -18.43
N ASP A 345 13.75 -12.94 -18.66
CA ASP A 345 13.36 -11.52 -18.64
C ASP A 345 12.44 -11.15 -19.80
N THR A 346 12.54 -11.89 -20.91
CA THR A 346 11.73 -11.71 -22.12
C THR A 346 11.11 -13.02 -22.57
N ILE A 347 9.98 -12.92 -23.25
CA ILE A 347 9.29 -14.04 -23.89
C ILE A 347 9.14 -13.75 -25.39
N GLN A 348 9.17 -14.81 -26.21
CA GLN A 348 8.92 -14.71 -27.65
C GLN A 348 7.49 -15.11 -27.97
N ILE A 349 6.75 -14.23 -28.64
CA ILE A 349 5.36 -14.45 -29.05
C ILE A 349 5.19 -13.88 -30.45
N ASP A 350 4.66 -14.68 -31.37
CA ASP A 350 4.42 -14.30 -32.77
C ASP A 350 5.65 -13.65 -33.43
N GLY A 351 6.85 -14.13 -33.08
CA GLY A 351 8.13 -13.60 -33.57
C GLY A 351 8.61 -12.31 -32.89
N GLN A 352 7.84 -11.73 -31.97
CA GLN A 352 8.22 -10.54 -31.20
C GLN A 352 8.81 -10.91 -29.84
N VAL A 353 9.90 -10.24 -29.47
CA VAL A 353 10.48 -10.32 -28.11
C VAL A 353 9.79 -9.29 -27.24
N LEU A 354 9.02 -9.76 -26.27
CA LEU A 354 8.29 -8.93 -25.31
C LEU A 354 8.84 -9.12 -23.90
N GLU A 355 8.67 -8.11 -23.06
CA GLU A 355 9.00 -8.21 -21.64
C GLU A 355 8.13 -9.24 -20.94
N ASN A 356 8.73 -10.04 -20.05
CA ASN A 356 7.98 -11.03 -19.30
C ASN A 356 7.14 -10.36 -18.20
N SER A 357 5.88 -10.07 -18.51
CA SER A 357 4.92 -9.45 -17.60
C SER A 357 4.71 -10.27 -16.32
N ARG A 358 4.75 -11.60 -16.41
CA ARG A 358 4.62 -12.50 -15.25
C ARG A 358 5.73 -12.27 -14.23
N LYS A 359 6.98 -12.11 -14.69
CA LYS A 359 8.13 -11.80 -13.82
C LYS A 359 7.95 -10.44 -13.12
N ILE A 360 7.49 -9.42 -13.85
CA ILE A 360 7.17 -8.09 -13.30
C ILE A 360 6.03 -8.16 -12.28
N HIS A 361 4.97 -8.94 -12.57
CA HIS A 361 3.86 -9.15 -11.65
C HIS A 361 4.32 -9.83 -10.37
N ALA A 362 5.18 -10.84 -10.46
CA ALA A 362 5.73 -11.53 -9.31
C ALA A 362 6.53 -10.59 -8.40
N TYR A 363 7.43 -9.76 -8.95
CA TYR A 363 8.15 -8.75 -8.17
C TYR A 363 7.23 -7.82 -7.39
N ASN A 364 6.22 -7.26 -8.08
CA ASN A 364 5.31 -6.28 -7.49
C ASN A 364 4.37 -6.92 -6.45
N THR A 365 3.92 -8.14 -6.68
CA THR A 365 3.10 -8.89 -5.70
C THR A 365 3.94 -9.20 -4.46
N VAL A 366 5.13 -9.79 -4.60
CA VAL A 366 6.05 -10.05 -3.47
C VAL A 366 6.34 -8.79 -2.67
N ARG A 367 6.62 -7.68 -3.36
CA ARG A 367 6.83 -6.37 -2.73
C ARG A 367 5.63 -5.95 -1.87
N SER A 368 4.40 -6.15 -2.35
CA SER A 368 3.20 -5.77 -1.59
C SER A 368 3.12 -6.52 -0.25
N PHE A 369 3.48 -7.80 -0.20
CA PHE A 369 3.53 -8.60 1.02
C PHE A 369 4.66 -8.13 1.95
N TYR A 370 5.85 -7.86 1.39
CA TYR A 370 6.94 -7.22 2.16
C TYR A 370 6.62 -5.82 2.66
N ARG A 371 5.62 -5.13 2.13
CA ARG A 371 5.19 -3.82 2.65
C ARG A 371 4.15 -3.94 3.78
N ASN A 372 3.29 -4.95 3.73
CA ASN A 372 2.15 -5.05 4.65
C ASN A 372 2.57 -5.67 5.99
N GLN A 373 2.32 -4.94 7.09
CA GLN A 373 2.73 -5.35 8.45
C GLN A 373 2.05 -6.63 8.93
N ARG A 374 0.82 -6.93 8.46
CA ARG A 374 0.08 -8.15 8.86
C ARG A 374 0.74 -9.46 8.40
N PHE A 375 1.65 -9.38 7.42
CA PHE A 375 2.43 -10.52 6.92
C PHE A 375 3.89 -10.53 7.43
N ALA A 376 4.23 -9.74 8.45
CA ALA A 376 5.62 -9.59 8.92
C ALA A 376 6.29 -10.95 9.25
N ASN A 377 5.60 -11.80 10.00
CA ASN A 377 6.09 -13.14 10.34
C ASN A 377 6.08 -14.08 9.13
N ASP A 378 5.08 -13.94 8.25
CA ASP A 378 4.94 -14.79 7.07
C ASP A 378 6.04 -14.51 6.03
N VAL A 379 6.51 -13.27 5.89
CA VAL A 379 7.55 -12.92 4.89
C VAL A 379 8.97 -13.05 5.45
N PHE A 380 9.12 -13.18 6.77
CA PHE A 380 10.42 -13.22 7.44
C PHE A 380 11.38 -14.29 6.88
N PRO A 381 10.94 -15.56 6.67
CA PRO A 381 11.81 -16.61 6.13
C PRO A 381 12.33 -16.32 4.71
N TYR A 382 11.67 -15.41 3.99
CA TYR A 382 11.99 -15.11 2.59
C TYR A 382 12.88 -13.88 2.41
N ILE A 383 13.14 -13.11 3.46
CA ILE A 383 13.85 -11.81 3.36
C ILE A 383 15.18 -11.95 2.61
N GLU A 384 15.97 -12.96 2.95
CA GLU A 384 17.27 -13.21 2.32
C GLU A 384 17.14 -13.46 0.82
N ARG A 385 16.24 -14.38 0.43
CA ARG A 385 15.95 -14.69 -0.97
C ARG A 385 15.39 -13.48 -1.72
N GLY A 386 14.53 -12.70 -1.07
CA GLY A 386 14.01 -11.44 -1.61
C GLY A 386 15.10 -10.41 -1.87
N LEU A 387 16.07 -10.26 -0.95
CA LEU A 387 17.23 -9.40 -1.15
C LEU A 387 18.09 -9.89 -2.31
N HIS A 388 18.42 -11.18 -2.34
CA HIS A 388 19.20 -11.78 -3.43
C HIS A 388 18.57 -11.48 -4.78
N LEU A 389 17.29 -11.82 -4.96
CA LEU A 389 16.55 -11.60 -6.21
C LEU A 389 16.43 -10.12 -6.57
N SER A 390 16.22 -9.24 -5.57
CA SER A 390 16.19 -7.80 -5.82
C SER A 390 17.53 -7.26 -6.32
N ILE A 391 18.66 -7.72 -5.77
CA ILE A 391 20.01 -7.28 -6.15
C ILE A 391 20.36 -7.81 -7.54
N THR A 392 20.12 -9.09 -7.82
CA THR A 392 20.35 -9.65 -9.16
C THR A 392 19.40 -9.06 -10.20
N GLY A 393 18.19 -8.63 -9.81
CA GLY A 393 17.25 -7.97 -10.71
C GLY A 393 17.75 -6.65 -11.31
N PHE A 394 18.73 -5.99 -10.68
CA PHE A 394 19.38 -4.79 -11.26
C PHE A 394 20.23 -5.10 -12.49
N THR A 395 20.65 -6.36 -12.70
CA THR A 395 21.39 -6.77 -13.89
C THR A 395 20.50 -7.01 -15.11
N SER A 396 19.17 -6.93 -14.97
CA SER A 396 18.26 -7.18 -16.08
C SER A 396 18.43 -6.13 -17.18
N SER A 397 18.43 -6.55 -18.45
CA SER A 397 18.40 -5.62 -19.59
C SER A 397 17.05 -4.88 -19.70
N ILE A 398 16.00 -5.42 -19.07
CA ILE A 398 14.64 -4.88 -19.12
C ILE A 398 14.41 -3.85 -18.00
N TRP A 399 14.08 -2.61 -18.40
CA TRP A 399 13.91 -1.50 -17.46
C TRP A 399 12.79 -1.75 -16.43
N MET A 400 11.66 -2.33 -16.84
CA MET A 400 10.54 -2.60 -15.93
C MET A 400 10.91 -3.60 -14.83
N ILE A 401 11.76 -4.58 -15.15
CA ILE A 401 12.28 -5.55 -14.17
C ILE A 401 13.22 -4.84 -13.21
N ARG A 402 14.17 -4.03 -13.69
CA ARG A 402 15.08 -3.24 -12.83
C ARG A 402 14.31 -2.33 -11.88
N ASN A 403 13.28 -1.63 -12.38
CA ASN A 403 12.43 -0.78 -11.57
C ASN A 403 11.68 -1.59 -10.49
N SER A 404 11.10 -2.73 -10.86
CA SER A 404 10.39 -3.60 -9.92
C SER A 404 11.33 -4.18 -8.84
N ALA A 405 12.55 -4.56 -9.23
CA ALA A 405 13.60 -5.01 -8.32
C ALA A 405 14.08 -3.89 -7.37
N THR A 406 14.24 -2.66 -7.86
CA THR A 406 14.57 -1.48 -7.04
C THR A 406 13.52 -1.20 -5.98
N LEU A 407 12.25 -1.26 -6.39
CA LEU A 407 11.11 -1.06 -5.52
C LEU A 407 10.98 -2.18 -4.47
N LEU A 408 11.28 -3.43 -4.84
CA LEU A 408 11.36 -4.55 -3.91
C LEU A 408 12.51 -4.36 -2.90
N LEU A 409 13.72 -4.03 -3.36
CA LEU A 409 14.88 -3.76 -2.52
C LEU A 409 14.56 -2.69 -1.47
N SER A 410 14.05 -1.54 -1.89
CA SER A 410 13.70 -0.44 -0.99
C SER A 410 12.69 -0.88 0.09
N THR A 411 11.71 -1.72 -0.29
CA THR A 411 10.70 -2.23 0.64
C THR A 411 11.30 -3.21 1.65
N ILE A 412 12.18 -4.12 1.22
CA ILE A 412 12.85 -5.07 2.12
C ILE A 412 13.84 -4.34 3.04
N VAL A 413 14.62 -3.38 2.52
CA VAL A 413 15.53 -2.55 3.32
C VAL A 413 14.75 -1.79 4.40
N GLN A 414 13.61 -1.18 4.07
CA GLN A 414 12.75 -0.54 5.07
C GLN A 414 12.17 -1.54 6.10
N ARG A 415 11.94 -2.80 5.69
CA ARG A 415 11.48 -3.84 6.62
C ARG A 415 12.58 -4.27 7.61
N ILE A 416 13.83 -4.36 7.15
CA ILE A 416 14.98 -4.75 7.97
C ILE A 416 15.39 -3.60 8.91
N PHE A 417 15.49 -2.39 8.38
CA PHE A 417 16.08 -1.24 9.07
C PHE A 417 15.07 -0.19 9.54
N GLY A 418 13.77 -0.37 9.26
CA GLY A 418 12.73 0.61 9.54
C GLY A 418 12.72 1.82 8.59
N PRO A 419 11.67 2.67 8.65
CA PRO A 419 11.57 3.88 7.85
C PRO A 419 12.60 4.93 8.30
N SER A 420 13.15 5.71 7.34
CA SER A 420 14.00 6.86 7.67
C SER A 420 13.16 7.93 8.37
N LYS A 421 13.61 8.41 9.54
CA LYS A 421 12.87 9.37 10.37
C LYS A 421 13.36 10.82 10.24
N THR A 422 14.39 11.08 9.44
CA THR A 422 15.03 12.39 9.30
C THR A 422 14.40 13.19 8.14
N LYS A 423 14.11 14.48 8.38
CA LYS A 423 13.68 15.42 7.33
C LYS A 423 14.77 15.67 6.28
N ASP A 424 16.03 15.45 6.65
CA ASP A 424 17.23 15.65 5.80
C ASP A 424 17.51 14.47 4.84
N GLY A 425 16.51 13.63 4.56
CA GLY A 425 16.65 12.52 3.62
C GLY A 425 17.58 11.38 4.08
N GLU A 426 17.98 10.54 3.13
CA GLU A 426 18.83 9.35 3.34
C GLU A 426 20.31 9.69 3.68
N GLU A 427 20.66 10.96 3.81
CA GLU A 427 22.05 11.38 3.96
C GLU A 427 22.56 11.24 5.40
N ASN A 428 21.68 11.43 6.40
CA ASN A 428 21.94 11.31 7.84
C ASN A 428 21.16 10.14 8.45
N LEU A 429 21.69 8.92 8.35
CA LEU A 429 21.06 7.72 8.92
C LEU A 429 21.15 7.71 10.45
N SER A 430 20.01 7.52 11.13
CA SER A 430 19.96 7.32 12.58
C SER A 430 20.56 5.97 12.97
N LYS A 431 21.23 5.87 14.13
CA LYS A 431 21.68 4.58 14.71
C LYS A 431 20.53 3.57 14.85
N LYS A 432 19.28 4.04 14.97
CA LYS A 432 18.07 3.19 15.05
C LYS A 432 17.69 2.54 13.72
N ASN A 433 18.28 2.98 12.60
CA ASN A 433 18.07 2.47 11.25
C ASN A 433 19.30 1.68 10.74
N SER A 434 20.12 1.18 11.65
CA SER A 434 21.33 0.42 11.38
C SER A 434 21.44 -0.77 12.33
N MET A 435 22.20 -1.78 11.96
CA MET A 435 22.52 -2.93 12.81
C MET A 435 23.99 -3.32 12.64
N THR A 436 24.51 -4.18 13.51
CA THR A 436 25.90 -4.65 13.34
C THR A 436 26.04 -5.49 12.07
N SER A 437 27.19 -5.42 11.42
CA SER A 437 27.50 -6.28 10.27
C SER A 437 27.37 -7.76 10.64
N ARG A 438 27.80 -8.13 11.85
CA ARG A 438 27.66 -9.49 12.40
C ARG A 438 26.21 -9.95 12.53
N GLU A 439 25.33 -9.13 13.09
CA GLU A 439 23.90 -9.44 13.19
C GLU A 439 23.27 -9.65 11.81
N PHE A 440 23.58 -8.76 10.85
CA PHE A 440 23.03 -8.83 9.50
C PHE A 440 23.44 -10.13 8.78
N PHE A 441 24.74 -10.45 8.75
CA PHE A 441 25.22 -11.64 8.04
C PHE A 441 24.96 -12.95 8.79
N ASN A 442 24.79 -12.94 10.11
CA ASN A 442 24.29 -14.12 10.83
C ASN A 442 22.84 -14.42 10.47
N LYS A 443 22.03 -13.38 10.26
CA LYS A 443 20.63 -13.52 9.89
C LYS A 443 20.44 -13.85 8.40
N TYR A 444 21.36 -13.40 7.55
CA TYR A 444 21.31 -13.54 6.10
C TYR A 444 22.67 -13.99 5.51
N PRO A 445 23.12 -15.22 5.80
CA PRO A 445 24.50 -15.67 5.56
C PRO A 445 24.90 -15.73 4.07
N SER A 446 24.00 -16.09 3.18
CA SER A 446 24.28 -16.18 1.74
C SER A 446 24.57 -14.81 1.09
N LEU A 447 24.09 -13.72 1.70
CA LEU A 447 24.29 -12.37 1.17
C LEU A 447 25.76 -11.94 1.19
N PHE A 448 26.57 -12.46 2.13
CA PHE A 448 27.99 -12.15 2.15
C PHE A 448 28.67 -12.60 0.85
N HIS A 449 28.42 -13.84 0.43
CA HIS A 449 28.97 -14.40 -0.80
C HIS A 449 28.45 -13.65 -2.03
N LEU A 450 27.16 -13.32 -2.07
CA LEU A 450 26.59 -12.50 -3.15
C LEU A 450 27.29 -11.13 -3.23
N PHE A 451 27.46 -10.44 -2.10
CA PHE A 451 28.10 -9.12 -2.07
C PHE A 451 29.54 -9.21 -2.56
N TYR A 452 30.30 -10.20 -2.08
CA TYR A 452 31.67 -10.45 -2.50
C TYR A 452 31.76 -10.64 -4.02
N GLN A 453 30.96 -11.55 -4.59
CA GLN A 453 30.97 -11.85 -6.03
C GLN A 453 30.63 -10.61 -6.87
N GLN A 454 29.58 -9.88 -6.50
CA GLN A 454 29.13 -8.71 -7.26
C GLN A 454 30.12 -7.53 -7.17
N LEU A 455 30.70 -7.30 -5.98
CA LEU A 455 31.75 -6.31 -5.77
C LEU A 455 33.01 -6.66 -6.57
N GLN A 456 33.44 -7.92 -6.55
CA GLN A 456 34.62 -8.39 -7.29
C GLN A 456 34.43 -8.23 -8.81
N GLN A 457 33.28 -8.64 -9.35
CA GLN A 457 32.98 -8.55 -10.79
C GLN A 457 32.94 -7.09 -11.27
N THR A 458 32.26 -6.22 -10.53
CA THR A 458 32.06 -4.82 -10.91
C THR A 458 33.35 -4.01 -10.80
N THR A 459 34.20 -4.31 -9.82
CA THR A 459 35.45 -3.57 -9.62
C THR A 459 36.62 -4.09 -10.47
N SER A 460 36.55 -5.31 -11.01
CA SER A 460 37.59 -5.87 -11.88
C SER A 460 37.49 -5.38 -13.34
N THR A 461 36.31 -4.93 -13.77
CA THR A 461 36.04 -4.48 -15.14
C THR A 461 36.13 -2.96 -15.23
N ARG A 462 37.24 -2.43 -15.75
CA ARG A 462 37.55 -0.97 -15.76
C ARG A 462 36.74 -0.14 -16.76
N SER A 463 35.92 -0.78 -17.60
CA SER A 463 35.42 -0.23 -18.86
C SER A 463 33.91 -0.36 -19.01
N SER A 464 33.13 0.28 -18.14
CA SER A 464 31.73 0.59 -18.49
C SER A 464 31.18 1.66 -17.57
N ILE A 465 31.23 2.90 -18.06
CA ILE A 465 30.67 4.09 -17.40
C ILE A 465 29.13 4.01 -17.25
N GLU A 466 28.48 2.97 -17.79
CA GLU A 466 27.02 2.81 -17.86
C GLU A 466 26.52 1.38 -17.60
N SER A 467 27.37 0.46 -17.09
CA SER A 467 26.95 -0.95 -16.98
C SER A 467 25.86 -1.18 -15.94
N LEU A 468 24.98 -2.13 -16.25
CA LEU A 468 24.01 -2.74 -15.33
C LEU A 468 24.67 -3.19 -14.00
N SER A 469 25.95 -3.58 -14.04
CA SER A 469 26.78 -3.92 -12.87
C SER A 469 26.92 -2.77 -11.86
N SER A 470 26.93 -1.52 -12.32
CA SER A 470 26.96 -0.34 -11.43
C SER A 470 25.68 -0.18 -10.61
N SER A 471 24.55 -0.69 -11.10
CA SER A 471 23.27 -0.65 -10.40
C SER A 471 23.19 -1.66 -9.26
N CYS A 472 23.79 -2.85 -9.43
CA CYS A 472 23.96 -3.84 -8.36
C CYS A 472 24.90 -3.32 -7.27
N LEU A 473 26.00 -2.69 -7.68
CA LEU A 473 26.94 -2.06 -6.76
C LEU A 473 26.25 -1.02 -5.88
N PHE A 474 25.44 -0.15 -6.49
CA PHE A 474 24.65 0.83 -5.75
C PHE A 474 23.73 0.18 -4.70
N ALA A 475 23.01 -0.89 -5.07
CA ALA A 475 22.15 -1.63 -4.14
C ALA A 475 22.91 -2.22 -2.94
N ILE A 476 24.10 -2.79 -3.17
CA ILE A 476 24.95 -3.34 -2.12
C ILE A 476 25.44 -2.24 -1.19
N LEU A 477 25.93 -1.12 -1.73
CA LEU A 477 26.41 0.02 -0.94
C LEU A 477 25.29 0.65 -0.09
N LEU A 478 24.05 0.68 -0.59
CA LEU A 478 22.88 1.13 0.17
C LEU A 478 22.60 0.28 1.41
N ILE A 479 22.86 -1.02 1.35
CA ILE A 479 22.73 -1.93 2.49
C ILE A 479 23.94 -1.76 3.42
N LEU A 480 25.16 -1.82 2.88
CA LEU A 480 26.39 -1.75 3.68
C LEU A 480 26.49 -0.46 4.50
N ARG A 481 26.09 0.70 3.97
CA ARG A 481 26.09 1.96 4.73
C ARG A 481 25.13 2.00 5.93
N ARG A 482 24.26 1.00 6.07
CA ARG A 482 23.35 0.82 7.23
C ARG A 482 23.92 -0.19 8.23
N LEU A 483 25.13 -0.68 8.01
CA LEU A 483 25.82 -1.59 8.91
C LEU A 483 26.92 -0.84 9.67
N TYR A 484 27.38 -1.42 10.78
CA TYR A 484 28.54 -0.94 11.54
C TYR A 484 29.29 -2.13 12.16
N PRO A 485 30.61 -2.01 12.38
CA PRO A 485 31.42 -3.09 12.95
C PRO A 485 30.91 -3.50 14.34
N SER A 486 30.95 -4.79 14.66
CA SER A 486 30.62 -5.27 16.00
C SER A 486 31.83 -5.12 16.92
N PRO A 487 31.67 -4.68 18.17
CA PRO A 487 32.77 -4.66 19.15
C PRO A 487 33.40 -6.05 19.42
N LEU A 488 32.71 -7.13 19.02
CA LEU A 488 33.14 -8.52 19.20
C LEU A 488 33.79 -9.13 17.95
N ASP A 489 33.92 -8.38 16.86
CA ASP A 489 34.62 -8.86 15.67
C ASP A 489 36.14 -8.93 15.99
N GLY A 490 36.75 -10.08 15.75
CA GLY A 490 38.17 -10.36 16.09
C GLY A 490 38.40 -11.46 17.13
N ILE A 491 37.38 -11.84 17.91
CA ILE A 491 37.53 -12.87 18.96
C ILE A 491 37.09 -14.26 18.48
N ASP A 492 36.13 -14.38 17.55
CA ASP A 492 35.58 -15.68 17.09
C ASP A 492 34.93 -15.66 15.67
N CYS A 493 35.31 -14.73 14.78
CA CYS A 493 34.55 -14.52 13.53
C CYS A 493 35.09 -15.30 12.32
N SER A 494 34.30 -16.24 11.80
CA SER A 494 34.50 -16.89 10.49
C SER A 494 34.23 -15.96 9.29
N LEU A 495 33.48 -14.87 9.51
CA LEU A 495 33.14 -13.86 8.51
C LEU A 495 34.20 -12.75 8.50
N THR A 496 35.10 -12.81 7.53
CA THR A 496 36.13 -11.79 7.27
C THR A 496 35.55 -10.69 6.39
N LEU A 497 34.84 -9.73 7.02
CA LEU A 497 34.30 -8.55 6.33
C LEU A 497 35.39 -7.71 5.64
N ASP A 498 36.63 -7.80 6.14
CA ASP A 498 37.83 -7.25 5.52
C ASP A 498 37.99 -7.69 4.05
N LYS A 499 37.46 -8.85 3.65
CA LYS A 499 37.50 -9.31 2.25
C LYS A 499 36.72 -8.40 1.30
N LEU A 500 35.72 -7.66 1.81
CA LEU A 500 34.95 -6.70 1.01
C LEU A 500 35.67 -5.35 0.90
N LEU A 501 36.56 -5.04 1.85
CA LEU A 501 37.19 -3.72 2.00
C LEU A 501 37.94 -3.25 0.74
N PRO A 502 38.79 -4.05 0.07
CA PRO A 502 39.51 -3.61 -1.13
C PRO A 502 38.55 -3.20 -2.27
N PHE A 503 37.42 -3.90 -2.39
CA PHE A 503 36.44 -3.62 -3.44
C PHE A 503 35.65 -2.34 -3.14
N VAL A 504 35.26 -2.11 -1.88
CA VAL A 504 34.57 -0.87 -1.48
C VAL A 504 35.49 0.35 -1.61
N ILE A 505 36.77 0.23 -1.25
CA ILE A 505 37.76 1.29 -1.47
C ILE A 505 37.85 1.61 -2.96
N LYS A 506 37.98 0.60 -3.82
CA LYS A 506 38.10 0.77 -5.28
C LYS A 506 36.89 1.46 -5.93
N CYS A 507 35.73 1.52 -5.27
CA CYS A 507 34.59 2.31 -5.73
C CYS A 507 34.87 3.82 -5.80
N GLU A 508 35.97 4.32 -5.20
CA GLU A 508 36.41 5.70 -5.37
C GLU A 508 36.66 6.06 -6.85
N GLU A 509 37.08 5.10 -7.67
CA GLU A 509 37.37 5.30 -9.10
C GLU A 509 36.09 5.43 -9.95
N SER A 510 34.91 5.23 -9.35
CA SER A 510 33.65 5.19 -10.09
C SER A 510 33.33 6.52 -10.78
N PRO A 511 32.83 6.49 -12.03
CA PRO A 511 32.34 7.68 -12.71
C PRO A 511 31.03 8.20 -12.11
N LEU A 512 30.28 7.37 -11.36
CA LEU A 512 28.99 7.72 -10.79
C LEU A 512 29.17 8.32 -9.39
N LEU A 513 28.82 9.60 -9.23
CA LEU A 513 28.93 10.35 -7.97
C LEU A 513 28.29 9.59 -6.79
N ARG A 514 27.05 9.11 -6.97
CA ARG A 514 26.33 8.39 -5.90
C ARG A 514 27.03 7.12 -5.43
N ILE A 515 27.75 6.43 -6.30
CA ILE A 515 28.55 5.25 -5.90
C ILE A 515 29.70 5.68 -5.00
N ARG A 516 30.40 6.77 -5.36
CA ARG A 516 31.48 7.33 -4.53
C ARG A 516 30.98 7.80 -3.16
N GLU A 517 29.83 8.46 -3.12
CA GLU A 517 29.21 8.92 -1.87
C GLU A 517 28.79 7.73 -0.99
N HIS A 518 28.09 6.73 -1.54
CA HIS A 518 27.67 5.59 -0.76
C HIS A 518 28.83 4.68 -0.37
N SER A 519 29.88 4.54 -1.19
CA SER A 519 31.06 3.77 -0.83
C SER A 519 31.82 4.38 0.34
N SER A 520 31.93 5.71 0.39
CA SER A 520 32.55 6.40 1.53
C SER A 520 31.83 6.12 2.86
N LYS A 521 30.49 6.05 2.85
CA LYS A 521 29.69 5.73 4.04
C LYS A 521 29.69 4.24 4.35
N ALA A 522 29.62 3.38 3.32
CA ALA A 522 29.69 1.93 3.46
C ALA A 522 31.04 1.43 3.98
N LEU A 523 32.12 2.16 3.68
CA LEU A 523 33.47 1.87 4.17
C LEU A 523 33.47 1.75 5.70
N LEU A 524 32.79 2.67 6.39
CA LEU A 524 32.71 2.71 7.86
C LEU A 524 32.09 1.45 8.48
N ALA A 525 31.35 0.66 7.71
CA ALA A 525 30.78 -0.61 8.17
C ALA A 525 31.78 -1.77 8.19
N LEU A 526 32.91 -1.60 7.50
CA LEU A 526 33.92 -2.64 7.28
C LEU A 526 35.23 -2.39 8.05
N ILE A 527 35.36 -1.25 8.72
CA ILE A 527 36.61 -0.84 9.37
C ILE A 527 36.39 -0.55 10.85
N HIS A 528 37.27 -1.09 11.69
CA HIS A 528 37.27 -0.80 13.12
C HIS A 528 37.97 0.53 13.41
N HIS A 529 37.63 1.13 14.57
CA HIS A 529 38.13 2.45 14.96
C HIS A 529 39.66 2.54 15.08
N ASP A 530 40.32 1.45 15.43
CA ASP A 530 41.78 1.31 15.48
C ASP A 530 42.45 1.33 14.09
N GLN A 531 41.73 0.91 13.04
CA GLN A 531 42.23 0.89 11.67
C GLN A 531 42.08 2.25 10.95
N TYR A 532 41.33 3.21 11.53
CA TYR A 532 41.01 4.48 10.87
C TYR A 532 42.25 5.26 10.46
N SER A 533 43.18 5.49 11.40
CA SER A 533 44.43 6.22 11.12
C SER A 533 45.27 5.51 10.07
N THR A 534 45.37 4.17 10.14
CA THR A 534 46.12 3.36 9.19
C THR A 534 45.58 3.50 7.76
N ILE A 535 44.27 3.44 7.59
CA ILE A 535 43.63 3.53 6.27
C ILE A 535 43.76 4.94 5.69
N ILE A 536 43.57 5.98 6.50
CA ILE A 536 43.78 7.38 6.08
C ILE A 536 45.22 7.56 5.60
N ASN A 537 46.21 7.13 6.39
CA ASN A 537 47.63 7.24 6.02
C ASN A 537 47.94 6.48 4.72
N GLN A 538 47.37 5.28 4.52
CA GLN A 538 47.51 4.53 3.28
C GLN A 538 46.92 5.27 2.07
N GLN A 539 45.73 5.88 2.21
CA GLN A 539 45.08 6.61 1.13
C GLN A 539 45.83 7.89 0.75
N ILE A 540 46.35 8.62 1.74
CA ILE A 540 47.18 9.82 1.55
C ILE A 540 48.52 9.45 0.91
N SER A 541 49.18 8.40 1.40
CA SER A 541 50.43 7.87 0.82
C SER A 541 50.30 7.56 -0.68
N GLN A 542 49.19 6.94 -1.08
CA GLN A 542 48.90 6.63 -2.47
C GLN A 542 48.64 7.90 -3.32
N LEU A 543 48.02 8.94 -2.77
CA LEU A 543 47.87 10.24 -3.47
C LEU A 543 49.23 10.90 -3.71
N MET A 544 50.12 10.89 -2.71
CA MET A 544 51.44 11.51 -2.82
C MET A 544 52.37 10.77 -3.78
N LYS A 545 52.24 9.44 -3.90
CA LYS A 545 53.06 8.61 -4.80
C LYS A 545 52.65 8.70 -6.27
N GLN A 546 51.44 9.15 -6.58
CA GLN A 546 50.98 9.26 -7.97
C GLN A 546 51.37 10.61 -8.57
N PRO A 547 51.92 10.64 -9.81
CA PRO A 547 52.21 11.91 -10.47
C PRO A 547 50.91 12.66 -10.73
N LYS A 548 50.89 13.96 -10.38
CA LYS A 548 49.70 14.81 -10.41
C LYS A 548 48.91 14.73 -11.72
N ASP A 549 49.62 14.70 -12.85
CA ASP A 549 49.03 14.67 -14.20
C ASP A 549 48.33 13.33 -14.56
N LYS A 550 48.51 12.28 -13.76
CA LYS A 550 47.88 10.96 -13.96
C LYS A 550 46.71 10.69 -13.03
N ILE A 551 46.41 11.59 -12.10
CA ILE A 551 45.32 11.44 -11.15
C ILE A 551 44.00 11.78 -11.85
N ARG A 552 43.08 10.81 -11.91
CA ARG A 552 41.73 11.04 -12.47
C ARG A 552 40.87 11.77 -11.45
N GLN A 553 40.19 12.83 -11.87
CA GLN A 553 39.31 13.65 -11.03
C GLN A 553 38.27 12.83 -10.23
N ASN A 554 37.65 11.84 -10.88
CA ASN A 554 36.68 10.96 -10.23
C ASN A 554 37.29 10.14 -9.07
N SER A 555 38.48 9.58 -9.29
CA SER A 555 39.22 8.81 -8.27
C SER A 555 39.69 9.71 -7.13
N LEU A 556 40.16 10.91 -7.45
CA LEU A 556 40.54 11.92 -6.46
C LEU A 556 39.36 12.29 -5.56
N HIS A 557 38.23 12.66 -6.16
CA HIS A 557 37.00 12.99 -5.45
C HIS A 557 36.52 11.83 -4.57
N GLY A 558 36.45 10.61 -5.12
CA GLY A 558 36.00 9.44 -4.37
C GLY A 558 36.88 9.13 -3.16
N ARG A 559 38.19 9.30 -3.31
CA ARG A 559 39.15 9.09 -2.23
C ARG A 559 39.02 10.15 -1.14
N LEU A 560 38.90 11.41 -1.52
CA LEU A 560 38.67 12.50 -0.56
C LEU A 560 37.35 12.33 0.19
N LEU A 561 36.29 11.82 -0.47
CA LEU A 561 35.05 11.44 0.22
C LEU A 561 35.27 10.33 1.27
N GLN A 562 36.05 9.29 0.95
CA GLN A 562 36.37 8.22 1.89
C GLN A 562 37.16 8.75 3.09
N ILE A 563 38.21 9.54 2.85
CA ILE A 563 39.00 10.21 3.90
C ILE A 563 38.09 11.06 4.80
N ASN A 564 37.25 11.91 4.19
CA ASN A 564 36.33 12.78 4.92
C ASN A 564 35.32 11.98 5.76
N ALA A 565 34.76 10.89 5.23
CA ALA A 565 33.83 10.05 5.97
C ALA A 565 34.47 9.41 7.21
N ILE A 566 35.74 8.98 7.12
CA ILE A 566 36.49 8.45 8.26
C ILE A 566 36.77 9.57 9.28
N PHE A 567 37.22 10.75 8.84
CA PHE A 567 37.46 11.89 9.74
C PHE A 567 36.20 12.35 10.48
N GLU A 568 35.07 12.46 9.79
CA GLU A 568 33.79 12.80 10.43
C GLU A 568 33.38 11.72 11.46
N SER A 569 33.62 10.44 11.16
CA SER A 569 33.42 9.35 12.13
C SER A 569 34.36 9.46 13.33
N MET A 570 35.64 9.80 13.13
CA MET A 570 36.61 10.02 14.21
C MET A 570 36.18 11.14 15.12
N LYS A 571 35.82 12.29 14.53
CA LYS A 571 35.34 13.48 15.26
C LYS A 571 34.10 13.16 16.08
N LYS A 572 33.13 12.44 15.49
CA LYS A 572 31.90 12.03 16.19
C LYS A 572 32.16 11.09 17.37
N ASN A 573 33.22 10.29 17.32
CA ASN A 573 33.58 9.32 18.36
C ASN A 573 34.75 9.81 19.25
N ASN A 574 35.16 11.08 19.15
CA ASN A 574 36.29 11.67 19.88
C ASN A 574 37.62 10.89 19.76
N LEU A 575 37.88 10.32 18.57
CA LEU A 575 39.11 9.58 18.27
C LEU A 575 40.20 10.53 17.79
N GLN A 576 41.45 10.31 18.25
CA GLN A 576 42.61 11.04 17.77
C GLN A 576 43.17 10.40 16.50
N PHE A 577 43.55 11.24 15.54
CA PHE A 577 44.24 10.79 14.33
C PHE A 577 45.74 10.68 14.60
N THR A 578 46.30 9.51 14.33
CA THR A 578 47.73 9.26 14.46
C THR A 578 48.36 9.29 13.08
N PHE A 579 49.28 10.23 12.91
CA PHE A 579 49.96 10.47 11.65
C PHE A 579 51.08 9.46 11.41
N ASP A 580 51.30 9.06 10.16
CA ASP A 580 52.48 8.28 9.79
C ASP A 580 53.71 9.21 9.72
N SER A 581 54.63 9.06 10.69
CA SER A 581 55.84 9.87 10.84
C SER A 581 56.81 9.80 9.66
N SER A 582 56.60 8.89 8.71
CA SER A 582 57.40 8.78 7.49
C SER A 582 57.13 9.87 6.46
N PHE A 583 56.04 10.65 6.60
CA PHE A 583 55.71 11.76 5.70
C PHE A 583 56.00 13.13 6.32
N ASN A 584 56.51 14.05 5.50
CA ASN A 584 56.59 15.45 5.87
C ASN A 584 55.17 16.06 5.87
N LEU A 585 54.76 16.60 7.02
CA LEU A 585 53.43 17.20 7.22
C LEU A 585 53.14 18.31 6.20
N GLN A 586 54.14 19.12 5.85
CA GLN A 586 54.00 20.25 4.94
C GLN A 586 53.81 19.80 3.48
N ASP A 587 54.53 18.75 3.07
CA ASP A 587 54.39 18.14 1.75
C ASP A 587 53.02 17.48 1.59
N MET A 588 52.49 16.88 2.67
CA MET A 588 51.15 16.31 2.67
C MET A 588 50.07 17.39 2.59
N LEU A 589 50.15 18.43 3.44
CA LEU A 589 49.18 19.52 3.44
C LEU A 589 49.12 20.22 2.07
N SER A 590 50.27 20.48 1.46
CA SER A 590 50.33 21.07 0.10
C SER A 590 49.74 20.13 -0.97
N SER A 591 49.93 18.81 -0.81
CA SER A 591 49.34 17.82 -1.71
C SER A 591 47.81 17.75 -1.56
N LEU A 592 47.29 17.77 -0.33
CA LEU A 592 45.85 17.79 -0.05
C LEU A 592 45.20 19.11 -0.49
N GLU A 593 45.86 20.24 -0.27
CA GLU A 593 45.40 21.55 -0.72
C GLU A 593 45.31 21.60 -2.25
N TRP A 594 46.33 21.10 -2.96
CA TRP A 594 46.26 20.94 -4.41
C TRP A 594 45.09 20.04 -4.83
N CYS A 595 44.89 18.91 -4.15
CA CYS A 595 43.79 17.99 -4.43
C CYS A 595 42.40 18.64 -4.24
N ILE A 596 42.23 19.45 -3.18
CA ILE A 596 40.98 20.18 -2.92
C ILE A 596 40.77 21.26 -3.98
N TYR A 597 41.82 21.99 -4.35
CA TYR A 597 41.77 23.01 -5.39
C TYR A 597 41.34 22.43 -6.75
N GLN A 598 41.73 21.20 -7.08
CA GLN A 598 41.31 20.54 -8.32
C GLN A 598 39.80 20.19 -8.38
N LEU A 599 39.08 20.22 -7.26
CA LEU A 599 37.65 19.88 -7.17
C LEU A 599 36.72 21.10 -7.09
N VAL A 600 37.27 22.30 -6.90
CA VAL A 600 36.56 23.60 -6.94
C VAL A 600 36.62 24.13 -8.36
#